data_AF-A0A7Y5IGQ5-F1
#
_entry.id   AF-A0A7Y5IGQ5-F1
#
_cell.length_a   1.000
_cell.length_b   1.000
_cell.length_c   1.000
_cell.angle_alpha   90.00
_cell.angle_beta   90.00
_cell.angle_gamma   90.00
#
_symmetry.space_group_name_H-M   'P 1'
#
loop_
_entity.id
_entity.type
_entity.pdbx_description
1 polymer ?
#
loop_
_entity_poly.entity_id
_entity_poly.type
_entity_poly.pdbx_seq_one_letter_code
_entity_poly.pdbx_strand_id
1 'polypeptide(L)'
;ELSLVADLGEGNDSGRNEEGFHQWTWFGYTEAMILYILALGSPTHPVDDGAWEHFNERYLWATHYGQEHLNFMPLFGHQYSHVWIDFKGIQDGYMRKKGIDYFENSRRATYVHRTYAIENPNKWNDYSDTIWGMTACDGPKDTIFVVNGIKRDFRSYSARGTGADEHLDDGTIAPTAAGGSVPFAPEIAVPALKAMRMKYGDKLWTKYGFLDAFNPTYITPSTPDGWFDHDYLGIDQGPIALMIENYRSGLIWKVMKKNPYIINGLRRAGFTGGWLDPASKN
;
A
#
# COMPACT_ATOMS: atom_id res chain seq x y z
N GLU A 1 -7.02 -19.19 20.83
CA GLU A 1 -6.99 -17.72 20.72
C GLU A 1 -6.64 -17.38 19.28
N LEU A 2 -7.55 -16.73 18.55
CA LEU A 2 -7.58 -16.66 17.07
C LEU A 2 -6.88 -15.40 16.50
N SER A 3 -5.96 -14.78 17.23
CA SER A 3 -5.34 -13.51 16.82
C SER A 3 -3.87 -13.66 16.45
N LEU A 4 -3.50 -13.14 15.27
CA LEU A 4 -2.14 -12.67 15.05
C LEU A 4 -2.00 -11.32 15.74
N VAL A 5 -1.18 -11.30 16.78
CA VAL A 5 -0.72 -10.06 17.40
C VAL A 5 0.44 -9.56 16.54
N ALA A 6 0.25 -8.42 15.87
CA ALA A 6 1.34 -7.68 15.23
C ALA A 6 1.35 -6.25 15.77
N ASP A 7 2.57 -5.75 15.92
CA ASP A 7 2.94 -4.51 16.58
C ASP A 7 3.25 -3.46 15.51
N LEU A 8 2.65 -2.28 15.61
CA LEU A 8 3.13 -1.06 14.94
C LEU A 8 3.23 0.03 16.01
N GLY A 9 4.45 0.19 16.52
CA GLY A 9 4.74 1.08 17.63
C GLY A 9 4.59 2.57 17.32
N GLU A 10 4.09 3.30 18.31
CA GLU A 10 4.86 4.40 18.89
C GLU A 10 5.28 3.95 20.30
N GLY A 11 6.58 3.75 20.52
CA GLY A 11 7.15 3.52 21.87
C GLY A 11 7.36 2.05 22.24
N ASN A 12 8.63 1.64 22.19
CA ASN A 12 9.30 0.64 23.02
C ASN A 12 8.40 -0.28 23.89
N ASP A 13 7.87 -1.37 23.34
CA ASP A 13 7.81 -2.62 24.10
C ASP A 13 7.57 -3.81 23.17
N SER A 14 8.40 -4.84 23.34
CA SER A 14 8.14 -6.17 22.78
C SER A 14 6.68 -6.54 23.01
N GLY A 15 6.02 -7.26 22.08
CA GLY A 15 4.61 -7.66 22.15
C GLY A 15 4.18 -8.47 23.39
N ARG A 16 4.99 -8.51 24.44
CA ARG A 16 4.73 -8.91 25.81
C ARG A 16 5.17 -7.79 26.77
N ASN A 17 4.23 -7.18 27.48
CA ASN A 17 4.55 -6.38 28.67
C ASN A 17 4.58 -7.29 29.93
N GLU A 18 4.74 -6.72 31.12
CA GLU A 18 4.71 -7.48 32.39
C GLU A 18 3.38 -8.26 32.62
N GLU A 19 2.31 -7.92 31.88
CA GLU A 19 0.97 -8.51 31.95
C GLU A 19 0.68 -9.56 30.86
N GLY A 20 1.55 -9.74 29.86
CA GLY A 20 1.37 -10.71 28.77
C GLY A 20 1.27 -10.08 27.39
N PHE A 21 0.73 -10.81 26.41
CA PHE A 21 0.52 -10.29 25.05
C PHE A 21 -0.61 -9.26 25.03
N HIS A 22 -0.44 -8.19 24.25
CA HIS A 22 -1.53 -7.23 24.03
C HIS A 22 -2.71 -7.89 23.30
N GLN A 23 -3.94 -7.45 23.61
CA GLN A 23 -5.18 -7.97 23.02
C GLN A 23 -5.51 -7.44 21.62
N TRP A 24 -4.57 -6.73 20.97
CA TRP A 24 -4.80 -6.15 19.66
C TRP A 24 -4.79 -7.23 18.57
N THR A 25 -5.88 -7.31 17.82
CA THR A 25 -6.03 -8.22 16.68
C THR A 25 -6.03 -7.41 15.39
N TRP A 26 -5.32 -7.91 14.38
CA TRP A 26 -5.38 -7.34 13.04
C TRP A 26 -6.66 -7.76 12.34
N PHE A 27 -7.44 -6.77 11.92
CA PHE A 27 -8.54 -6.97 10.99
C PHE A 27 -8.15 -6.36 9.66
N GLY A 28 -8.56 -7.01 8.58
CA GLY A 28 -8.43 -6.48 7.24
C GLY A 28 -9.64 -5.64 6.84
N TYR A 29 -9.58 -4.98 5.69
CA TYR A 29 -8.50 -5.07 4.71
C TYR A 29 -7.32 -4.15 5.08
N THR A 30 -6.11 -4.69 5.11
CA THR A 30 -4.87 -3.98 5.48
C THR A 30 -3.68 -4.63 4.77
N GLU A 31 -2.49 -4.06 4.92
CA GLU A 31 -1.20 -4.57 4.45
C GLU A 31 -0.84 -5.97 4.99
N ALA A 32 -1.49 -6.40 6.07
CA ALA A 32 -1.12 -7.54 6.91
C ALA A 32 -1.52 -8.92 6.37
N MET A 33 -2.09 -9.02 5.15
CA MET A 33 -2.53 -10.30 4.57
C MET A 33 -1.43 -11.38 4.64
N ILE A 34 -0.19 -11.02 4.30
CA ILE A 34 0.95 -11.95 4.29
C ILE A 34 1.23 -12.56 5.68
N LEU A 35 0.95 -11.84 6.77
CA LEU A 35 1.15 -12.34 8.12
C LEU A 35 0.22 -13.53 8.39
N TYR A 36 -1.06 -13.40 8.04
CA TYR A 36 -2.03 -14.49 8.16
C TYR A 36 -1.70 -15.67 7.26
N ILE A 37 -1.27 -15.42 6.02
CA ILE A 37 -0.85 -16.49 5.11
C ILE A 37 0.37 -17.24 5.66
N LEU A 38 1.38 -16.55 6.17
CA LEU A 38 2.56 -17.19 6.76
C LEU A 38 2.23 -17.96 8.03
N ALA A 39 1.36 -17.42 8.89
CA ALA A 39 0.93 -18.08 10.11
C ALA A 39 0.13 -19.35 9.83
N LEU A 40 -0.82 -19.32 8.88
CA LEU A 40 -1.53 -20.51 8.42
C LEU A 40 -0.57 -21.50 7.72
N GLY A 41 0.46 -20.98 7.04
CA GLY A 41 1.46 -21.78 6.36
C GLY A 41 2.52 -22.44 7.24
N SER A 42 2.63 -22.02 8.51
CA SER A 42 3.72 -22.41 9.41
C SER A 42 3.73 -23.91 9.70
N PRO A 43 4.89 -24.60 9.51
CA PRO A 43 4.98 -26.04 9.77
C PRO A 43 5.15 -26.39 11.26
N THR A 44 5.48 -25.41 12.11
CA THR A 44 5.81 -25.62 13.52
C THR A 44 4.90 -24.87 14.48
N HIS A 45 4.41 -23.70 14.07
CA HIS A 45 3.52 -22.86 14.87
C HIS A 45 2.34 -22.34 14.03
N PRO A 46 1.52 -23.24 13.42
CA PRO A 46 0.35 -22.82 12.69
C PRO A 46 -0.69 -22.20 13.61
N VAL A 47 -1.34 -21.11 13.16
CA VAL A 47 -2.62 -20.69 13.75
C VAL A 47 -3.73 -21.64 13.30
N ASP A 48 -4.84 -21.64 14.04
CA ASP A 48 -6.02 -22.47 13.73
C ASP A 48 -6.67 -22.06 12.40
N ASP A 49 -7.39 -23.00 11.78
CA ASP A 49 -8.30 -22.67 10.68
C ASP A 49 -9.36 -21.66 11.16
N GLY A 50 -9.89 -20.82 10.26
CA GLY A 50 -10.79 -19.72 10.63
C GLY A 50 -10.09 -18.38 10.88
N ALA A 51 -8.77 -18.36 11.03
CA ALA A 51 -8.01 -17.12 11.25
C ALA A 51 -8.13 -16.13 10.08
N TRP A 52 -8.18 -16.63 8.83
CA TRP A 52 -8.36 -15.78 7.64
C TRP A 52 -9.77 -15.21 7.57
N GLU A 53 -10.78 -16.02 7.89
CA GLU A 53 -12.16 -15.57 7.98
C GLU A 53 -12.32 -14.48 9.03
N HIS A 54 -11.66 -14.62 10.19
CA HIS A 54 -11.63 -13.60 11.24
C HIS A 54 -10.95 -12.31 10.78
N PHE A 55 -9.81 -12.41 10.09
CA PHE A 55 -9.15 -11.26 9.47
C PHE A 55 -10.11 -10.51 8.52
N ASN A 56 -10.97 -11.23 7.81
CA ASN A 56 -11.87 -10.65 6.83
C ASN A 56 -13.15 -10.00 7.41
N GLU A 57 -13.42 -10.13 8.71
CA GLU A 57 -14.70 -9.72 9.32
C GLU A 57 -15.01 -8.22 9.17
N ARG A 58 -13.98 -7.37 9.12
CA ARG A 58 -14.13 -5.90 9.04
C ARG A 58 -13.88 -5.33 7.65
N TYR A 59 -13.88 -6.19 6.64
CA TYR A 59 -13.74 -5.77 5.25
C TYR A 59 -14.81 -4.74 4.86
N LEU A 60 -14.38 -3.53 4.53
CA LEU A 60 -15.26 -2.51 3.96
C LEU A 60 -15.23 -2.58 2.44
N TRP A 61 -16.32 -3.04 1.84
CA TRP A 61 -16.52 -2.99 0.39
C TRP A 61 -17.33 -1.75 0.03
N ALA A 62 -16.73 -0.85 -0.75
CA ALA A 62 -17.33 0.45 -1.03
C ALA A 62 -17.04 0.90 -2.47
N THR A 63 -17.84 1.85 -2.95
CA THR A 63 -17.56 2.58 -4.19
C THR A 63 -16.91 3.91 -3.85
N HIS A 64 -15.74 4.19 -4.45
CA HIS A 64 -15.03 5.47 -4.32
C HIS A 64 -14.52 5.90 -5.68
N TYR A 65 -14.73 7.16 -6.08
CA TYR A 65 -14.36 7.66 -7.42
C TYR A 65 -14.75 6.74 -8.59
N GLY A 66 -15.95 6.16 -8.52
CA GLY A 66 -16.49 5.26 -9.54
C GLY A 66 -15.89 3.83 -9.55
N GLN A 67 -15.04 3.49 -8.59
CA GLN A 67 -14.43 2.17 -8.44
C GLN A 67 -15.03 1.45 -7.22
N GLU A 68 -15.70 0.34 -7.48
CA GLU A 68 -16.18 -0.56 -6.42
C GLU A 68 -15.06 -1.54 -6.04
N HIS A 69 -14.59 -1.50 -4.80
CA HIS A 69 -13.46 -2.32 -4.34
C HIS A 69 -13.44 -2.45 -2.82
N LEU A 70 -12.57 -3.33 -2.32
CA LEU A 70 -12.24 -3.47 -0.92
C LEU A 70 -11.35 -2.30 -0.49
N ASN A 71 -11.88 -1.49 0.42
CA ASN A 71 -11.38 -0.19 0.80
C ASN A 71 -10.22 -0.29 1.80
N PHE A 72 -9.17 0.48 1.55
CA PHE A 72 -8.12 0.81 2.51
C PHE A 72 -7.46 2.10 2.03
N MET A 73 -7.37 3.11 2.91
CA MET A 73 -7.11 4.49 2.52
C MET A 73 -5.68 4.71 1.95
N PRO A 74 -4.58 4.25 2.57
CA PRO A 74 -3.23 4.38 1.99
C PRO A 74 -2.91 3.29 0.95
N LEU A 75 -2.18 3.62 -0.12
CA LEU A 75 -1.85 2.63 -1.16
C LEU A 75 -0.97 1.45 -0.70
N PHE A 76 -0.15 1.62 0.33
CA PHE A 76 0.73 0.55 0.81
C PHE A 76 -0.02 -0.72 1.26
N GLY A 77 -1.26 -0.61 1.75
CA GLY A 77 -2.09 -1.77 2.09
C GLY A 77 -2.47 -2.60 0.88
N HIS A 78 -2.54 -1.97 -0.29
CA HIS A 78 -2.72 -2.61 -1.58
C HIS A 78 -1.39 -3.10 -2.19
N GLN A 79 -0.25 -2.97 -1.51
CA GLN A 79 1.07 -3.22 -2.08
C GLN A 79 1.91 -4.21 -1.28
N TYR A 80 2.06 -4.05 0.03
CA TYR A 80 3.07 -4.78 0.81
C TYR A 80 2.94 -6.31 0.71
N SER A 81 1.73 -6.84 0.90
CA SER A 81 1.49 -8.28 0.71
C SER A 81 1.63 -8.71 -0.75
N HIS A 82 1.26 -7.85 -1.70
CA HIS A 82 1.38 -8.08 -3.14
C HIS A 82 2.82 -8.07 -3.66
N VAL A 83 3.78 -7.47 -2.97
CA VAL A 83 5.21 -7.58 -3.31
C VAL A 83 5.63 -9.05 -3.37
N TRP A 84 5.16 -9.83 -2.39
CA TRP A 84 5.62 -11.20 -2.16
C TRP A 84 4.67 -12.23 -2.75
N ILE A 85 3.36 -12.01 -2.64
CA ILE A 85 2.35 -12.96 -3.09
C ILE A 85 1.68 -12.41 -4.35
N ASP A 86 1.72 -13.20 -5.42
CA ASP A 86 0.97 -12.91 -6.63
C ASP A 86 -0.50 -13.31 -6.42
N PHE A 87 -1.35 -12.34 -6.13
CA PHE A 87 -2.78 -12.59 -5.97
C PHE A 87 -3.55 -12.63 -7.31
N LYS A 88 -2.86 -12.50 -8.45
CA LYS A 88 -3.51 -12.55 -9.76
C LYS A 88 -4.08 -13.93 -10.05
N GLY A 89 -5.37 -13.98 -10.33
CA GLY A 89 -6.12 -15.17 -10.69
C GLY A 89 -6.40 -16.13 -9.54
N ILE A 90 -6.07 -15.76 -8.29
CA ILE A 90 -6.41 -16.54 -7.10
C ILE A 90 -7.39 -15.75 -6.23
N GLN A 91 -8.37 -16.42 -5.64
CA GLN A 91 -9.41 -15.78 -4.86
C GLN A 91 -9.72 -16.61 -3.63
N ASP A 92 -9.93 -15.95 -2.50
CA ASP A 92 -10.51 -16.54 -1.30
C ASP A 92 -12.05 -16.57 -1.36
N GLY A 93 -12.69 -17.01 -0.28
CA GLY A 93 -14.16 -17.05 -0.20
C GLY A 93 -14.82 -15.69 -0.33
N TYR A 94 -14.20 -14.61 0.17
CA TYR A 94 -14.75 -13.27 0.11
C TYR A 94 -14.68 -12.72 -1.32
N MET A 95 -13.50 -12.72 -1.93
CA MET A 95 -13.25 -12.13 -3.24
C MET A 95 -13.95 -12.90 -4.37
N ARG A 96 -14.12 -14.22 -4.23
CA ARG A 96 -14.98 -15.00 -5.16
C ARG A 96 -16.41 -14.46 -5.22
N LYS A 97 -17.01 -14.05 -4.10
CA LYS A 97 -18.36 -13.47 -4.06
C LYS A 97 -18.42 -12.11 -4.75
N LYS A 98 -17.31 -11.38 -4.79
CA LYS A 98 -17.18 -10.07 -5.45
C LYS A 98 -16.85 -10.18 -6.94
N GLY A 99 -16.40 -11.35 -7.40
CA GLY A 99 -16.10 -11.60 -8.81
C GLY A 99 -14.78 -11.00 -9.32
N ILE A 100 -13.91 -10.53 -8.42
CA ILE A 100 -12.56 -10.04 -8.76
C ILE A 100 -11.52 -10.66 -7.81
N ASP A 101 -10.24 -10.64 -8.16
CA ASP A 101 -9.15 -11.01 -7.27
C ASP A 101 -8.56 -9.78 -6.56
N TYR A 102 -7.64 -10.01 -5.61
CA TYR A 102 -6.99 -8.89 -4.90
C TYR A 102 -6.06 -8.07 -5.80
N PHE A 103 -5.57 -8.63 -6.91
CA PHE A 103 -4.77 -7.89 -7.90
C PHE A 103 -5.61 -6.83 -8.60
N GLU A 104 -6.80 -7.20 -9.08
CA GLU A 104 -7.78 -6.26 -9.65
C GLU A 104 -8.28 -5.28 -8.59
N ASN A 105 -8.44 -5.71 -7.33
CA ASN A 105 -8.76 -4.80 -6.23
C ASN A 105 -7.74 -3.66 -6.09
N SER A 106 -6.45 -4.01 -6.06
CA SER A 106 -5.36 -3.04 -5.95
C SER A 106 -5.20 -2.18 -7.21
N ARG A 107 -5.54 -2.72 -8.39
CA ARG A 107 -5.67 -1.92 -9.62
C ARG A 107 -6.74 -0.84 -9.44
N ARG A 108 -7.93 -1.20 -8.95
CA ARG A 108 -9.02 -0.24 -8.69
C ARG A 108 -8.62 0.85 -7.69
N ALA A 109 -8.00 0.47 -6.56
CA ALA A 109 -7.49 1.44 -5.58
C ALA A 109 -6.43 2.39 -6.19
N THR A 110 -5.56 1.88 -7.07
CA THR A 110 -4.59 2.71 -7.79
C THR A 110 -5.28 3.75 -8.68
N TYR A 111 -6.34 3.38 -9.39
CA TYR A 111 -7.15 4.33 -10.17
C TYR A 111 -7.86 5.36 -9.30
N VAL A 112 -8.40 4.96 -8.14
CA VAL A 112 -9.03 5.87 -7.17
C VAL A 112 -8.05 6.98 -6.78
N HIS A 113 -6.82 6.63 -6.40
CA HIS A 113 -5.82 7.61 -5.97
C HIS A 113 -5.42 8.57 -7.09
N ARG A 114 -5.28 8.06 -8.33
CA ARG A 114 -5.03 8.94 -9.48
C ARG A 114 -6.20 9.87 -9.76
N THR A 115 -7.44 9.37 -9.73
CA THR A 115 -8.64 10.19 -9.97
C THR A 115 -8.76 11.28 -8.91
N TYR A 116 -8.56 10.96 -7.62
CA TYR A 116 -8.52 11.95 -6.55
C TYR A 116 -7.49 13.06 -6.85
N ALA A 117 -6.28 12.68 -7.30
CA ALA A 117 -5.25 13.66 -7.62
C ALA A 117 -5.57 14.52 -8.85
N ILE A 118 -6.33 13.99 -9.82
CA ILE A 118 -6.85 14.77 -10.95
C ILE A 118 -7.88 15.79 -10.48
N GLU A 119 -8.80 15.37 -9.61
CA GLU A 119 -9.84 16.26 -9.09
C GLU A 119 -9.26 17.31 -8.15
N ASN A 120 -8.25 16.95 -7.36
CA ASN A 120 -7.52 17.82 -6.45
C ASN A 120 -8.45 18.76 -5.65
N PRO A 121 -9.38 18.22 -4.86
CA PRO A 121 -10.44 19.01 -4.22
C PRO A 121 -9.88 20.08 -3.27
N ASN A 122 -8.70 19.83 -2.71
CA ASN A 122 -7.99 20.72 -1.82
C ASN A 122 -7.05 21.70 -2.55
N LYS A 123 -6.96 21.67 -3.88
CA LYS A 123 -6.15 22.59 -4.70
C LYS A 123 -4.68 22.62 -4.29
N TRP A 124 -4.09 21.45 -4.03
CA TRP A 124 -2.66 21.32 -3.79
C TRP A 124 -1.88 21.61 -5.07
N ASN A 125 -0.68 22.17 -4.93
CA ASN A 125 0.19 22.41 -6.07
C ASN A 125 0.55 21.08 -6.76
N ASP A 126 0.56 21.12 -8.08
CA ASP A 126 1.05 20.08 -8.98
C ASP A 126 0.29 18.74 -9.05
N TYR A 127 -0.63 18.46 -8.13
CA TYR A 127 -1.54 17.31 -8.21
C TYR A 127 -2.18 17.25 -9.60
N SER A 128 -2.04 16.10 -10.27
CA SER A 128 -2.50 15.91 -11.63
C SER A 128 -2.59 14.43 -11.99
N ASP A 129 -2.91 14.16 -13.25
CA ASP A 129 -3.02 12.84 -13.83
C ASP A 129 -1.67 12.08 -13.90
N THR A 130 -0.55 12.79 -13.70
CA THR A 130 0.81 12.25 -13.74
C THR A 130 1.66 12.65 -12.52
N ILE A 131 1.13 13.46 -11.60
CA ILE A 131 1.77 13.77 -10.32
C ILE A 131 0.77 13.44 -9.22
N TRP A 132 0.88 12.22 -8.70
CA TRP A 132 -0.02 11.66 -7.71
C TRP A 132 0.68 10.56 -6.92
N GLY A 133 0.19 10.26 -5.72
CA GLY A 133 0.71 9.17 -4.90
C GLY A 133 0.51 9.45 -3.42
N MET A 134 -0.54 8.87 -2.83
CA MET A 134 -0.85 9.04 -1.41
C MET A 134 -0.70 7.70 -0.71
N THR A 135 0.20 7.67 0.27
CA THR A 135 0.45 6.52 1.13
C THR A 135 1.12 6.97 2.44
N ALA A 136 1.45 6.05 3.34
CA ALA A 136 2.24 6.39 4.51
C ALA A 136 3.64 6.82 4.05
N CYS A 137 4.11 7.96 4.57
CA CYS A 137 5.38 8.56 4.20
C CYS A 137 5.74 9.67 5.18
N ASP A 138 6.98 10.11 5.09
CA ASP A 138 7.44 11.36 5.68
C ASP A 138 6.75 12.59 5.07
N GLY A 139 6.99 13.73 5.68
CA GLY A 139 6.39 15.01 5.35
C GLY A 139 7.14 16.14 6.04
N PRO A 140 6.85 17.40 5.68
CA PRO A 140 7.71 18.52 6.02
C PRO A 140 7.87 18.74 7.53
N LYS A 141 6.76 18.86 8.25
CA LYS A 141 6.68 19.11 9.70
C LYS A 141 5.22 19.26 10.12
N ASP A 142 4.90 18.92 11.37
CA ASP A 142 3.64 19.29 12.01
C ASP A 142 3.54 20.81 12.20
N THR A 143 2.80 21.47 11.31
CA THR A 143 2.64 22.92 11.32
C THR A 143 1.44 23.38 10.51
N ILE A 144 0.87 24.51 10.91
CA ILE A 144 -0.28 25.12 10.23
C ILE A 144 0.10 26.53 9.78
N PHE A 145 -0.03 26.81 8.49
CA PHE A 145 0.13 28.17 7.96
C PHE A 145 -0.65 28.38 6.66
N VAL A 146 -0.73 29.63 6.22
CA VAL A 146 -1.47 30.01 5.01
C VAL A 146 -0.55 29.92 3.79
N VAL A 147 -0.96 29.13 2.80
CA VAL A 147 -0.33 29.08 1.47
C VAL A 147 -1.37 29.50 0.45
N ASN A 148 -1.05 30.49 -0.39
CA ASN A 148 -1.96 31.00 -1.43
C ASN A 148 -3.37 31.36 -0.91
N GLY A 149 -3.44 31.94 0.29
CA GLY A 149 -4.70 32.34 0.93
C GLY A 149 -5.50 31.20 1.57
N ILE A 150 -5.00 29.96 1.56
CA ILE A 150 -5.65 28.78 2.15
C ILE A 150 -4.86 28.35 3.38
N LYS A 151 -5.54 28.20 4.52
CA LYS A 151 -4.95 27.61 5.74
C LYS A 151 -4.67 26.13 5.48
N ARG A 152 -3.41 25.72 5.57
CA ARG A 152 -2.95 24.34 5.37
C ARG A 152 -2.48 23.75 6.69
N ASP A 153 -2.80 22.49 6.91
CA ASP A 153 -2.31 21.67 8.02
C ASP A 153 -1.36 20.62 7.45
N PHE A 154 -0.06 20.81 7.68
CA PHE A 154 1.00 19.91 7.22
C PHE A 154 1.44 19.00 8.36
N ARG A 155 1.83 17.78 8.01
CA ARG A 155 2.29 16.77 8.96
C ARG A 155 3.73 16.37 8.70
N SER A 156 4.38 15.87 9.74
CA SER A 156 5.65 15.14 9.61
C SER A 156 5.38 13.77 8.97
N TYR A 157 5.37 12.69 9.74
CA TYR A 157 5.01 11.36 9.24
C TYR A 157 3.49 11.14 9.32
N SER A 158 2.88 10.59 8.26
CA SER A 158 1.44 10.32 8.28
C SER A 158 0.99 9.28 7.26
N ALA A 159 -0.04 8.50 7.60
CA ALA A 159 -0.69 7.54 6.72
C ALA A 159 -1.65 8.24 5.74
N ARG A 160 -1.10 8.88 4.70
CA ARG A 160 -1.89 9.63 3.71
C ARG A 160 -2.64 8.69 2.77
N GLY A 161 -3.80 9.14 2.28
CA GLY A 161 -4.59 8.34 1.35
C GLY A 161 -6.01 8.84 1.14
N THR A 162 -6.76 8.12 0.32
CA THR A 162 -8.15 8.41 0.03
C THR A 162 -8.97 7.11 -0.02
N GLY A 163 -9.85 6.95 0.96
CA GLY A 163 -10.81 5.86 1.05
C GLY A 163 -12.23 6.39 1.02
N ALA A 164 -13.19 5.47 0.98
CA ALA A 164 -14.63 5.78 0.99
C ALA A 164 -15.13 6.29 2.36
N ASP A 165 -14.45 5.93 3.44
CA ASP A 165 -14.78 6.21 4.84
C ASP A 165 -13.78 7.16 5.51
N GLU A 166 -12.51 7.05 5.13
CA GLU A 166 -11.40 7.84 5.67
C GLU A 166 -10.64 8.56 4.56
N HIS A 167 -10.13 9.75 4.89
CA HIS A 167 -9.33 10.51 3.96
C HIS A 167 -8.32 11.39 4.72
N LEU A 168 -7.07 11.35 4.25
CA LEU A 168 -6.00 12.16 4.82
C LEU A 168 -5.05 12.63 3.71
N ASP A 169 -5.06 13.94 3.46
CA ASP A 169 -4.21 14.56 2.45
C ASP A 169 -3.79 15.96 2.92
N ASP A 170 -2.47 16.19 2.95
CA ASP A 170 -1.85 17.48 3.28
C ASP A 170 -0.99 18.03 2.11
N GLY A 171 -1.20 17.49 0.90
CA GLY A 171 -0.48 17.86 -0.31
C GLY A 171 0.87 17.16 -0.49
N THR A 172 1.23 16.25 0.42
CA THR A 172 2.48 15.48 0.33
C THR A 172 2.27 14.23 -0.52
N ILE A 173 3.18 14.02 -1.48
CA ILE A 173 3.16 12.92 -2.44
C ILE A 173 4.35 12.01 -2.18
N ALA A 174 4.10 10.70 -2.17
CA ALA A 174 5.12 9.67 -2.05
C ALA A 174 5.27 8.90 -3.38
N PRO A 175 6.47 8.90 -4.02
CA PRO A 175 6.70 8.15 -5.25
C PRO A 175 6.43 6.64 -5.14
N THR A 176 6.58 6.05 -3.94
CA THR A 176 6.28 4.64 -3.67
C THR A 176 4.83 4.25 -3.95
N ALA A 177 3.88 5.16 -3.75
CA ALA A 177 2.47 4.91 -4.07
C ALA A 177 2.28 4.57 -5.57
N ALA A 178 2.96 5.30 -6.47
CA ALA A 178 2.96 4.95 -7.89
C ALA A 178 3.87 3.75 -8.18
N GLY A 179 5.06 3.69 -7.55
CA GLY A 179 6.05 2.63 -7.77
C GLY A 179 5.60 1.23 -7.39
N GLY A 180 5.02 1.08 -6.20
CA GLY A 180 4.43 -0.16 -5.72
C GLY A 180 3.22 -0.61 -6.56
N SER A 181 2.58 0.29 -7.29
CA SER A 181 1.42 -0.01 -8.13
C SER A 181 1.75 -0.32 -9.59
N VAL A 182 3.03 -0.34 -9.99
CA VAL A 182 3.45 -0.57 -11.39
C VAL A 182 2.87 -1.86 -11.99
N PRO A 183 2.86 -3.02 -11.31
CA PRO A 183 2.24 -4.22 -11.88
C PRO A 183 0.74 -4.12 -12.08
N PHE A 184 0.04 -3.39 -11.21
CA PHE A 184 -1.43 -3.32 -11.24
C PHE A 184 -1.93 -2.42 -12.35
N ALA A 185 -1.29 -1.26 -12.55
CA ALA A 185 -1.72 -0.25 -13.51
C ALA A 185 -0.52 0.47 -14.15
N PRO A 186 0.33 -0.26 -14.92
CA PRO A 186 1.55 0.30 -15.50
C PRO A 186 1.29 1.52 -16.39
N GLU A 187 0.14 1.57 -17.06
CA GLU A 187 -0.29 2.66 -17.93
C GLU A 187 -0.54 3.99 -17.21
N ILE A 188 -0.69 4.00 -15.88
CA ILE A 188 -0.79 5.22 -15.08
C ILE A 188 0.35 5.40 -14.07
N ALA A 189 0.90 4.30 -13.56
CA ALA A 189 2.00 4.33 -12.60
C ALA A 189 3.33 4.72 -13.25
N VAL A 190 3.67 4.13 -14.41
CA VAL A 190 4.95 4.42 -15.09
C VAL A 190 5.01 5.87 -15.60
N PRO A 191 3.96 6.44 -16.23
CA PRO A 191 3.96 7.86 -16.56
C PRO A 191 4.13 8.76 -15.35
N ALA A 192 3.56 8.40 -14.19
CA ALA A 192 3.67 9.21 -12.99
C ALA A 192 5.11 9.27 -12.46
N LEU A 193 5.78 8.13 -12.33
CA LEU A 193 7.20 8.07 -11.94
C LEU A 193 8.08 8.86 -12.92
N LYS A 194 7.85 8.71 -14.24
CA LYS A 194 8.60 9.47 -15.25
C LYS A 194 8.37 10.96 -15.10
N ALA A 195 7.12 11.41 -14.91
CA ALA A 195 6.79 12.81 -14.74
C ALA A 195 7.44 13.41 -13.48
N MET A 196 7.41 12.69 -12.36
CA MET A 196 8.10 13.10 -11.12
C MET A 196 9.60 13.27 -11.34
N ARG A 197 10.28 12.30 -11.98
CA ARG A 197 11.71 12.40 -12.29
C ARG A 197 12.00 13.56 -13.25
N MET A 198 11.22 13.72 -14.31
CA MET A 198 11.43 14.79 -15.30
C MET A 198 11.22 16.17 -14.71
N LYS A 199 10.20 16.35 -13.86
CA LYS A 199 9.83 17.65 -13.30
C LYS A 199 10.77 18.10 -12.18
N TYR A 200 11.09 17.21 -11.25
CA TYR A 200 11.84 17.57 -10.04
C TYR A 200 13.32 17.22 -10.09
N GLY A 201 13.75 16.41 -11.06
CA GLY A 201 15.16 16.11 -11.28
C GLY A 201 15.86 15.64 -10.01
N ASP A 202 17.00 16.26 -9.71
CA ASP A 202 17.87 15.87 -8.60
C ASP A 202 17.36 16.37 -7.23
N LYS A 203 16.25 17.13 -7.18
CA LYS A 203 15.59 17.46 -5.90
C LYS A 203 14.82 16.28 -5.32
N LEU A 204 14.33 15.38 -6.18
CA LEU A 204 13.49 14.26 -5.78
C LEU A 204 14.15 12.90 -6.08
N TRP A 205 15.01 12.81 -7.09
CA TRP A 205 15.70 11.58 -7.44
C TRP A 205 17.21 11.77 -7.28
N THR A 206 17.77 11.07 -6.31
CA THR A 206 19.15 11.25 -5.87
C THR A 206 19.87 9.89 -5.84
N LYS A 207 20.72 9.62 -4.84
CA LYS A 207 21.66 8.49 -4.83
C LYS A 207 20.99 7.11 -4.94
N TYR A 208 19.86 6.90 -4.25
CA TYR A 208 19.16 5.60 -4.18
C TYR A 208 17.81 5.61 -4.90
N GLY A 209 17.63 6.53 -5.87
CA GLY A 209 16.38 6.71 -6.60
C GLY A 209 15.55 7.85 -6.01
N PHE A 210 14.23 7.69 -6.05
CA PHE A 210 13.30 8.63 -5.43
C PHE A 210 13.56 8.74 -3.92
N LEU A 211 13.52 9.96 -3.39
CA LEU A 211 13.37 10.25 -1.96
C LEU A 211 11.95 9.87 -1.50
N ASP A 212 11.75 9.77 -0.19
CA ASP A 212 10.51 9.24 0.39
C ASP A 212 9.26 10.00 -0.07
N ALA A 213 9.31 11.33 0.04
CA ALA A 213 8.18 12.19 -0.28
C ALA A 213 8.59 13.59 -0.75
N PHE A 214 7.61 14.33 -1.26
CA PHE A 214 7.73 15.75 -1.56
C PHE A 214 6.38 16.45 -1.45
N ASN A 215 6.39 17.75 -1.18
CA ASN A 215 5.20 18.59 -1.07
C ASN A 215 5.44 19.94 -1.77
N PRO A 216 5.02 20.08 -3.05
CA PRO A 216 5.15 21.33 -3.80
C PRO A 216 4.32 22.49 -3.24
N THR A 217 3.39 22.23 -2.31
CA THR A 217 2.58 23.27 -1.65
C THR A 217 3.28 23.84 -0.41
N TYR A 218 4.23 23.12 0.18
CA TYR A 218 4.96 23.58 1.36
C TYR A 218 6.01 24.64 0.98
N ILE A 219 5.54 25.89 0.81
CA ILE A 219 6.39 27.04 0.46
C ILE A 219 6.69 27.86 1.70
N THR A 220 7.96 27.90 2.07
CA THR A 220 8.50 28.73 3.16
C THR A 220 9.75 29.48 2.65
N PRO A 221 10.31 30.45 3.41
CA PRO A 221 11.57 31.08 3.01
C PRO A 221 12.72 30.09 2.77
N SER A 222 12.73 28.92 3.43
CA SER A 222 13.74 27.87 3.23
C SER A 222 13.36 26.85 2.15
N THR A 223 12.11 26.81 1.71
CA THR A 223 11.60 25.87 0.69
C THR A 223 10.83 26.61 -0.41
N PRO A 224 11.45 27.57 -1.11
CA PRO A 224 10.75 28.41 -2.09
C PRO A 224 10.18 27.64 -3.29
N ASP A 225 10.70 26.44 -3.56
CA ASP A 225 10.27 25.56 -4.66
C ASP A 225 9.48 24.32 -4.19
N GLY A 226 8.99 24.33 -2.94
CA GLY A 226 8.38 23.16 -2.30
C GLY A 226 9.34 22.43 -1.37
N TRP A 227 8.78 21.57 -0.53
CA TRP A 227 9.54 20.67 0.32
C TRP A 227 9.83 19.37 -0.42
N PHE A 228 11.04 18.87 -0.27
CA PHE A 228 11.48 17.57 -0.74
C PHE A 228 12.18 16.90 0.42
N ASP A 229 11.94 15.61 0.60
CA ASP A 229 12.62 14.88 1.64
C ASP A 229 14.13 14.81 1.39
N HIS A 230 14.85 14.42 2.42
CA HIS A 230 16.25 14.07 2.44
C HIS A 230 16.47 12.58 2.73
N ASP A 231 15.45 11.90 3.25
CA ASP A 231 15.51 10.51 3.67
C ASP A 231 15.01 9.51 2.61
N TYR A 232 15.35 8.25 2.87
CA TYR A 232 14.83 7.09 2.17
C TYR A 232 14.33 6.09 3.20
N LEU A 233 13.06 5.70 3.11
CA LEU A 233 12.52 4.64 3.97
C LEU A 233 12.60 3.30 3.24
N GLY A 234 13.14 2.28 3.91
CA GLY A 234 13.28 0.94 3.30
C GLY A 234 11.94 0.32 2.92
N ILE A 235 10.89 0.63 3.68
CA ILE A 235 9.51 0.20 3.42
C ILE A 235 8.89 0.86 2.19
N ASP A 236 9.46 1.97 1.71
CA ASP A 236 8.99 2.69 0.52
C ASP A 236 9.89 2.44 -0.70
N GLN A 237 11.21 2.37 -0.51
CA GLN A 237 12.14 1.99 -1.57
C GLN A 237 11.97 0.53 -2.03
N GLY A 238 11.68 -0.37 -1.08
CA GLY A 238 11.51 -1.80 -1.33
C GLY A 238 10.40 -2.10 -2.36
N PRO A 239 9.15 -1.65 -2.11
CA PRO A 239 8.04 -1.82 -3.04
C PRO A 239 8.32 -1.26 -4.42
N ILE A 240 8.93 -0.07 -4.55
CA ILE A 240 9.30 0.49 -5.86
C ILE A 240 10.15 -0.51 -6.65
N ALA A 241 11.27 -0.97 -6.07
CA ALA A 241 12.20 -1.85 -6.77
C ALA A 241 11.59 -3.22 -7.08
N LEU A 242 10.97 -3.84 -6.08
CA LEU A 242 10.46 -5.21 -6.19
C LEU A 242 9.22 -5.31 -7.08
N MET A 243 8.33 -4.31 -7.04
CA MET A 243 7.14 -4.30 -7.89
C MET A 243 7.48 -3.98 -9.34
N ILE A 244 8.46 -3.10 -9.61
CA ILE A 244 8.98 -2.93 -10.97
C ILE A 244 9.54 -4.26 -11.52
N GLU A 245 10.28 -5.03 -10.71
CA GLU A 245 10.81 -6.31 -11.16
C GLU A 245 9.71 -7.39 -11.34
N ASN A 246 8.70 -7.40 -10.47
CA ASN A 246 7.52 -8.23 -10.66
C ASN A 246 6.77 -7.89 -11.96
N TYR A 247 6.65 -6.61 -12.29
CA TYR A 247 6.09 -6.20 -13.58
C TYR A 247 6.94 -6.66 -14.77
N ARG A 248 8.27 -6.47 -14.71
CA ARG A 248 9.17 -6.76 -15.82
C ARG A 248 9.31 -8.26 -16.11
N SER A 249 9.47 -9.07 -15.08
CA SER A 249 9.80 -10.49 -15.23
C SER A 249 8.99 -11.40 -14.32
N GLY A 250 8.28 -10.86 -13.32
CA GLY A 250 7.60 -11.64 -12.29
C GLY A 250 8.56 -12.38 -11.36
N LEU A 251 9.81 -11.93 -11.22
CA LEU A 251 10.87 -12.68 -10.51
C LEU A 251 10.46 -13.06 -9.09
N ILE A 252 10.05 -12.08 -8.26
CA ILE A 252 9.73 -12.33 -6.85
C ILE A 252 8.53 -13.28 -6.79
N TRP A 253 7.47 -12.99 -7.54
CA TRP A 253 6.31 -13.88 -7.63
C TRP A 253 6.65 -15.30 -8.07
N LYS A 254 7.48 -15.48 -9.10
CA LYS A 254 7.91 -16.81 -9.58
C LYS A 254 8.68 -17.60 -8.52
N VAL A 255 9.46 -16.91 -7.68
CA VAL A 255 10.16 -17.53 -6.55
C VAL A 255 9.16 -17.91 -5.46
N MET A 256 8.30 -16.96 -5.06
CA MET A 256 7.37 -17.15 -3.93
C MET A 256 6.27 -18.17 -4.23
N LYS A 257 5.85 -18.33 -5.49
CA LYS A 257 4.93 -19.39 -5.95
C LYS A 257 5.45 -20.81 -5.74
N LYS A 258 6.76 -20.99 -5.46
CA LYS A 258 7.36 -22.30 -5.17
C LYS A 258 7.45 -22.59 -3.67
N ASN A 259 7.15 -21.61 -2.81
CA ASN A 259 7.27 -21.75 -1.37
C ASN A 259 6.11 -22.60 -0.83
N PRO A 260 6.36 -23.80 -0.26
CA PRO A 260 5.32 -24.70 0.20
C PRO A 260 4.51 -24.12 1.37
N TYR A 261 5.12 -23.25 2.19
CA TYR A 261 4.45 -22.64 3.33
C TYR A 261 3.44 -21.57 2.86
N ILE A 262 3.78 -20.76 1.86
CA ILE A 262 2.85 -19.81 1.25
C ILE A 262 1.69 -20.55 0.57
N ILE A 263 2.00 -21.60 -0.20
CA ILE A 263 0.98 -22.43 -0.85
C ILE A 263 0.02 -23.03 0.20
N ASN A 264 0.57 -23.60 1.29
CA ASN A 264 -0.23 -24.18 2.37
C ASN A 264 -1.09 -23.11 3.06
N GLY A 265 -0.51 -21.96 3.38
CA GLY A 265 -1.20 -20.84 3.99
C GLY A 265 -2.36 -20.31 3.15
N LEU A 266 -2.13 -20.11 1.85
CA LEU A 266 -3.17 -19.70 0.89
C LEU A 266 -4.31 -20.71 0.83
N ARG A 267 -4.00 -22.02 0.74
CA ARG A 267 -5.03 -23.07 0.71
C ARG A 267 -5.84 -23.12 2.01
N ARG A 268 -5.19 -23.00 3.17
CA ARG A 268 -5.86 -22.94 4.48
C ARG A 268 -6.68 -21.66 4.67
N ALA A 269 -6.29 -20.56 4.04
CA ALA A 269 -7.08 -19.33 3.93
C ALA A 269 -8.22 -19.42 2.91
N GLY A 270 -8.44 -20.59 2.28
CA GLY A 270 -9.52 -20.82 1.33
C GLY A 270 -9.31 -20.20 -0.05
N PHE A 271 -8.08 -19.80 -0.40
CA PHE A 271 -7.72 -19.38 -1.75
C PHE A 271 -7.74 -20.57 -2.72
N THR A 272 -8.27 -20.33 -3.91
CA THR A 272 -8.28 -21.28 -5.02
C THR A 272 -8.07 -20.56 -6.36
N GLY A 273 -7.83 -21.33 -7.42
CA GLY A 273 -7.72 -20.87 -8.80
C GLY A 273 -6.30 -20.57 -9.26
N GLY A 274 -6.19 -19.99 -10.46
CA GLY A 274 -4.97 -19.43 -11.02
C GLY A 274 -3.76 -20.36 -10.96
N TRP A 275 -2.66 -19.85 -10.39
CA TRP A 275 -1.42 -20.58 -10.25
C TRP A 275 -1.40 -21.54 -9.05
N LEU A 276 -2.34 -21.40 -8.12
CA LEU A 276 -2.42 -22.21 -6.90
C LEU A 276 -3.04 -23.59 -7.16
N ASP A 277 -3.95 -23.63 -8.14
CA ASP A 277 -4.58 -24.83 -8.68
C ASP A 277 -4.25 -24.95 -10.17
N PRO A 278 -2.99 -25.27 -10.53
CA PRO A 278 -2.68 -25.60 -11.90
C PRO A 278 -3.47 -26.85 -12.23
N ALA A 279 -4.57 -26.70 -12.97
CA ALA A 279 -5.39 -27.81 -13.41
C ALA A 279 -4.45 -28.93 -13.88
N SER A 280 -4.72 -30.14 -13.38
CA SER A 280 -4.09 -31.38 -13.80
C SER A 280 -3.80 -31.27 -15.29
N LYS A 281 -2.52 -31.29 -15.67
CA LYS A 281 -2.15 -31.42 -17.08
C LYS A 281 -2.78 -32.73 -17.55
N ASN A 282 -3.97 -32.66 -18.13
CA ASN A 282 -4.53 -33.70 -18.97
C ASN A 282 -3.76 -33.71 -20.29
#